data_AF-A0A533Q5Y8-F1
#
_entry.id   AF-A0A533Q5Y8-F1
#
_cell.length_a   1.000
_cell.length_b   1.000
_cell.length_c   1.000
_cell.angle_alpha   90.00
_cell.angle_beta   90.00
_cell.angle_gamma   90.00
#
_symmetry.space_group_name_H-M   'P 1'
#
loop_
_entity.id
_entity.type
_entity.pdbx_description
1 polymer ?
#
loop_
_entity_poly.entity_id
_entity_poly.type
_entity_poly.pdbx_seq_one_letter_code
_entity_poly.pdbx_strand_id
1 'polypeptide(L)'
;MANLIFLAIREKFYYNRQERLEIFVRSKVRLRLAEEYYSALLAGNVRNYDIRHKTKLHESIYYRFADARNTLGSMGFLGAGTVKPNVKDFEILAKEIEDLLLQAFPYFETGIDPY
;
A
#
# COMPACT_ATOMS: atom_id res chain seq x y z
N MET A 1 1.15 -16.93 7.96
CA MET A 1 2.28 -15.98 7.68
C MET A 1 1.84 -14.73 6.90
N ALA A 2 1.01 -14.85 5.87
CA ALA A 2 0.56 -13.72 5.03
C ALA A 2 -0.18 -12.61 5.80
N ASN A 3 -0.90 -12.97 6.88
CA ASN A 3 -1.57 -12.00 7.75
C ASN A 3 -0.60 -11.02 8.42
N LEU A 4 0.59 -11.48 8.85
CA LEU A 4 1.61 -10.60 9.42
C LEU A 4 2.13 -9.59 8.39
N ILE A 5 2.22 -9.99 7.12
CA ILE A 5 2.63 -9.10 6.03
C ILE A 5 1.57 -8.02 5.78
N PHE A 6 0.29 -8.41 5.79
CA PHE A 6 -0.81 -7.45 5.69
C PHE A 6 -0.79 -6.44 6.84
N LEU A 7 -0.62 -6.90 8.08
CA LEU A 7 -0.47 -6.02 9.25
C LEU A 7 0.74 -5.09 9.11
N ALA A 8 1.86 -5.59 8.61
CA ALA A 8 3.06 -4.78 8.37
C ALA A 8 2.84 -3.69 7.31
N ILE A 9 2.09 -3.98 6.24
CA ILE A 9 1.66 -3.00 5.22
C ILE A 9 0.77 -1.93 5.87
N ARG A 10 -0.26 -2.34 6.62
CA ARG A 10 -1.19 -1.43 7.31
C ARG A 10 -0.48 -0.53 8.31
N GLU A 11 0.50 -1.07 9.04
CA GLU A 11 1.32 -0.30 9.96
C GLU A 11 2.05 0.86 9.23
N LYS A 12 2.59 0.62 8.03
CA LYS A 12 3.27 1.67 7.26
C LYS A 12 2.28 2.76 6.81
N PHE A 13 1.09 2.37 6.36
CA PHE A 13 0.03 3.31 6.03
C PHE A 13 -0.46 4.08 7.26
N TYR A 14 -0.56 3.43 8.42
CA TYR A 14 -0.94 4.07 9.67
C TYR A 14 0.04 5.19 10.05
N TYR A 15 1.35 4.91 10.08
CA TYR A 15 2.33 5.94 10.43
C TYR A 15 2.41 7.07 9.40
N ASN A 16 2.23 6.78 8.10
CA ASN A 16 2.15 7.82 7.08
C ASN A 16 0.94 8.76 7.29
N ARG A 17 -0.21 8.21 7.71
CA ARG A 17 -1.41 8.99 8.06
C ARG A 17 -1.21 9.80 9.34
N GLN A 18 -0.67 9.19 10.39
CA GLN A 18 -0.41 9.86 11.67
C GLN A 18 0.53 11.06 11.50
N GLU A 19 1.58 10.91 10.69
CA GLU A 19 2.52 11.99 10.38
C GLU A 19 2.03 12.92 9.26
N ARG A 20 0.81 12.71 8.73
CA ARG A 20 0.20 13.52 7.66
C ARG A 20 1.12 13.76 6.45
N LEU A 21 2.01 12.80 6.18
CA LEU A 21 3.04 12.87 5.15
C LEU A 21 4.03 14.05 5.28
N GLU A 22 4.11 14.72 6.44
CA GLU A 22 4.92 15.94 6.64
C GLU A 22 6.42 15.68 6.48
N ILE A 23 6.88 14.46 6.81
CA ILE A 23 8.27 14.05 6.65
C ILE A 23 8.40 13.21 5.37
N PHE A 24 8.72 13.87 4.25
CA PHE A 24 8.78 13.25 2.92
C PHE A 24 9.63 11.97 2.89
N VAL A 25 10.86 12.01 3.42
CA VAL A 25 11.78 10.87 3.38
C VAL A 25 11.21 9.66 4.12
N ARG A 26 10.64 9.87 5.32
CA ARG A 26 10.01 8.78 6.09
C ARG A 26 8.80 8.22 5.36
N SER A 27 7.97 9.10 4.81
CA SER A 27 6.75 8.73 4.10
C SER A 27 7.05 7.89 2.85
N LYS A 28 8.08 8.30 2.10
CA LYS A 28 8.60 7.59 0.92
C LYS A 28 9.14 6.21 1.28
N VAL A 29 9.97 6.12 2.33
CA VAL A 29 10.55 4.83 2.76
C VAL A 29 9.46 3.87 3.23
N ARG A 30 8.50 4.33 4.04
CA ARG A 30 7.39 3.49 4.52
C ARG A 30 6.51 2.97 3.39
N LEU A 31 6.15 3.84 2.44
CA LEU A 31 5.34 3.42 1.29
C LEU A 31 6.10 2.40 0.42
N ARG A 32 7.39 2.62 0.18
CA ARG A 32 8.24 1.68 -0.56
C ARG A 32 8.32 0.32 0.14
N LEU A 33 8.52 0.29 1.45
CA LEU A 33 8.55 -0.97 2.20
C LEU A 33 7.22 -1.72 2.11
N ALA A 34 6.09 -1.00 2.21
CA ALA A 34 4.76 -1.60 2.02
C ALA A 34 4.60 -2.22 0.62
N GLU A 35 5.05 -1.53 -0.41
CA GLU A 35 5.03 -2.04 -1.79
C GLU A 35 5.95 -3.26 -1.99
N GLU A 36 7.15 -3.24 -1.39
CA GLU A 36 8.09 -4.35 -1.44
C GLU A 36 7.52 -5.59 -0.73
N TYR A 37 6.88 -5.41 0.43
CA TYR A 37 6.19 -6.49 1.14
C TYR A 37 5.06 -7.11 0.31
N TYR A 38 4.25 -6.28 -0.35
CA TYR A 38 3.25 -6.77 -1.28
C TYR A 38 3.90 -7.54 -2.44
N SER A 39 4.86 -6.93 -3.13
CA SER A 39 5.45 -7.44 -4.36
C SER A 39 6.21 -8.75 -4.14
N ALA A 40 6.97 -8.86 -3.04
CA ALA A 40 7.79 -10.02 -2.75
C ALA A 40 6.99 -11.18 -2.13
N LEU A 41 5.96 -10.89 -1.32
CA LEU A 41 5.35 -11.91 -0.44
C LEU A 41 3.88 -12.20 -0.74
N LEU A 42 3.14 -11.26 -1.33
CA LEU A 42 1.70 -11.41 -1.58
C LEU A 42 1.33 -11.47 -3.07
N ALA A 43 2.08 -10.79 -3.94
CA ALA A 43 1.74 -10.63 -5.35
C ALA A 43 1.57 -11.96 -6.09
N GLY A 44 2.38 -12.98 -5.79
CA GLY A 44 2.22 -14.31 -6.37
C GLY A 44 0.85 -14.95 -6.06
N ASN A 45 0.41 -14.83 -4.80
CA ASN A 45 -0.88 -15.34 -4.37
C ASN A 45 -2.05 -14.55 -4.99
N VAL A 46 -1.93 -13.22 -5.08
CA VAL A 46 -2.94 -12.38 -5.74
C VAL A 46 -3.05 -12.70 -7.23
N ARG A 47 -1.93 -12.91 -7.94
CA ARG A 47 -1.94 -13.34 -9.35
C ARG A 47 -2.61 -14.70 -9.53
N ASN A 48 -2.34 -15.65 -8.63
CA ASN A 48 -3.02 -16.95 -8.63
C ASN A 48 -4.53 -16.80 -8.38
N TYR A 49 -4.93 -15.90 -7.49
CA TYR A 49 -6.33 -15.55 -7.27
C TYR A 49 -6.96 -14.97 -8.54
N ASP A 50 -6.28 -14.03 -9.20
CA ASP A 50 -6.73 -13.40 -10.46
C ASP A 50 -6.98 -14.44 -11.56
N ILE A 51 -6.08 -15.41 -11.72
CA ILE A 51 -6.24 -16.50 -12.69
C ILE A 51 -7.48 -17.34 -12.37
N ARG A 52 -7.66 -17.74 -11.10
CA ARG A 52 -8.77 -18.60 -10.68
C ARG A 52 -10.13 -17.91 -10.79
N HIS A 53 -10.19 -16.62 -10.48
CA HIS A 53 -11.46 -15.88 -10.37
C HIS A 53 -11.69 -14.90 -11.53
N LYS A 54 -10.79 -14.85 -12.51
CA LYS A 54 -10.84 -13.95 -13.67
C LYS A 54 -10.91 -12.47 -13.25
N THR A 55 -10.11 -12.08 -12.27
CA THR A 55 -10.02 -10.69 -11.76
C THR A 55 -8.71 -10.01 -12.19
N LYS A 56 -8.55 -8.74 -11.82
CA LYS A 56 -7.35 -7.91 -12.07
C LYS A 56 -6.87 -7.20 -10.81
N LEU A 57 -6.94 -7.89 -9.67
CA LEU A 57 -6.57 -7.33 -8.37
C LEU A 57 -5.09 -6.98 -8.32
N HIS A 58 -4.21 -7.82 -8.90
CA HIS A 58 -2.78 -7.56 -8.89
C HIS A 58 -2.42 -6.24 -9.55
N GLU A 59 -2.92 -6.05 -10.78
CA GLU A 59 -2.75 -4.82 -11.57
C GLU A 59 -3.34 -3.62 -10.81
N SER A 60 -4.54 -3.79 -10.26
CA SER A 60 -5.21 -2.76 -9.48
C SER A 60 -4.37 -2.31 -8.28
N ILE A 61 -3.87 -3.23 -7.46
CA ILE A 61 -3.02 -2.91 -6.30
C ILE A 61 -1.71 -2.24 -6.73
N TYR A 62 -1.07 -2.76 -7.79
CA TYR A 62 0.17 -2.19 -8.31
C TYR A 62 0.01 -0.72 -8.71
N TYR A 63 -1.06 -0.38 -9.42
CA TYR A 63 -1.33 1.01 -9.79
C TYR A 63 -1.67 1.89 -8.58
N ARG A 64 -2.41 1.39 -7.56
CA ARG A 64 -2.64 2.19 -6.34
C ARG A 64 -1.34 2.51 -5.60
N PHE A 65 -0.38 1.59 -5.55
CA PHE A 65 0.94 1.89 -4.98
C PHE A 65 1.65 2.99 -5.79
N ALA A 66 1.55 2.94 -7.11
CA ALA A 66 2.10 3.99 -7.98
C ALA A 66 1.46 5.35 -7.75
N ASP A 67 0.13 5.39 -7.67
CA ASP A 67 -0.63 6.61 -7.40
C ASP A 67 -0.34 7.15 -6.00
N ALA A 68 -0.24 6.25 -5.00
CA ALA A 68 0.09 6.63 -3.63
C ALA A 68 1.47 7.30 -3.55
N ARG A 69 2.44 6.90 -4.38
CA ARG A 69 3.74 7.60 -4.44
C ARG A 69 3.61 9.03 -4.91
N ASN A 70 2.71 9.30 -5.85
CA ASN A 70 2.48 10.65 -6.38
C ASN A 70 1.84 11.58 -5.34
N THR A 71 1.13 11.04 -4.36
CA THR A 71 0.54 11.82 -3.26
C THR A 71 1.56 12.33 -2.23
N LEU A 72 2.78 11.79 -2.20
CA LEU A 72 3.78 12.18 -1.20
C LEU A 72 4.36 13.58 -1.44
N GLY A 73 4.14 14.17 -2.61
CA GLY A 73 4.75 15.43 -3.01
C GLY A 73 6.25 15.31 -3.29
N SER A 74 7.00 16.37 -3.07
CA SER A 74 8.45 16.41 -3.30
C SER A 74 9.13 17.47 -2.41
N MET A 75 10.38 17.24 -2.03
CA MET A 75 11.19 18.24 -1.30
C MET A 75 11.81 19.32 -2.21
N GLY A 76 11.69 19.17 -3.53
CA GLY A 76 12.42 20.01 -4.48
C GLY A 76 13.95 19.87 -4.40
N PHE A 77 14.68 20.63 -5.21
CA PHE A 77 16.13 20.79 -5.09
C PHE A 77 16.42 22.04 -4.27
N LEU A 78 16.99 21.88 -3.07
CA LEU A 78 17.19 22.99 -2.13
C LEU A 78 15.90 23.82 -1.88
N GLY A 79 14.74 23.16 -1.90
CA GLY A 79 13.43 23.80 -1.73
C GLY A 79 12.78 24.31 -3.03
N ALA A 80 13.54 24.47 -4.12
CA ALA A 80 12.97 24.83 -5.43
C ALA A 80 12.19 23.65 -6.02
N GLY A 81 10.93 23.89 -6.39
CA GLY A 81 10.03 22.85 -6.93
C GLY A 81 9.41 21.94 -5.87
N THR A 82 9.35 22.38 -4.61
CA THR A 82 8.66 21.66 -3.53
C THR A 82 7.17 21.50 -3.86
N VAL A 83 6.67 20.27 -3.77
CA VAL A 83 5.25 19.95 -3.92
C VAL A 83 4.73 19.45 -2.58
N LYS A 84 3.64 20.06 -2.10
CA LYS A 84 2.99 19.62 -0.85
C LYS A 84 2.35 18.24 -1.04
N PRO A 85 2.37 17.38 -0.01
CA PRO A 85 1.69 16.11 -0.06
C PRO A 85 0.16 16.28 -0.15
N ASN A 86 -0.50 15.32 -0.78
CA ASN A 86 -1.95 15.18 -0.82
C ASN A 86 -2.39 14.07 0.13
N VAL A 87 -2.60 14.45 1.40
CA VAL A 87 -2.94 13.51 2.49
C VAL A 87 -4.26 12.79 2.24
N LYS A 88 -5.26 13.50 1.72
CA LYS A 88 -6.59 12.94 1.48
C LYS A 88 -6.55 11.85 0.42
N ASP A 89 -5.86 12.09 -0.68
CA ASP A 89 -5.75 11.09 -1.74
C ASP A 89 -4.91 9.90 -1.29
N PHE A 90 -3.87 10.13 -0.49
CA PHE A 90 -3.11 9.04 0.13
C PHE A 90 -3.98 8.15 1.01
N GLU A 91 -4.84 8.73 1.85
CA GLU A 91 -5.75 7.99 2.72
C GLU A 91 -6.72 7.11 1.92
N ILE A 92 -7.27 7.65 0.83
CA ILE A 92 -8.16 6.91 -0.07
C ILE A 92 -7.40 5.74 -0.71
N LEU A 93 -6.24 6.00 -1.31
CA LEU A 93 -5.44 4.98 -2.00
C LEU A 93 -4.93 3.89 -1.05
N ALA A 94 -4.52 4.26 0.16
CA ALA A 94 -4.11 3.31 1.19
C ALA A 94 -5.28 2.39 1.58
N LYS A 95 -6.48 2.94 1.76
CA LYS A 95 -7.68 2.15 2.04
C LYS A 95 -8.03 1.22 0.87
N GLU A 96 -7.97 1.71 -0.37
CA GLU A 96 -8.23 0.87 -1.55
C GLU A 96 -7.25 -0.30 -1.65
N ILE A 97 -5.97 -0.10 -1.34
CA ILE A 97 -4.99 -1.20 -1.28
C ILE A 97 -5.38 -2.21 -0.20
N GLU A 98 -5.75 -1.75 1.00
CA GLU A 98 -6.22 -2.61 2.09
C GLU A 98 -7.44 -3.44 1.63
N ASP A 99 -8.46 -2.80 1.05
CA ASP A 99 -9.70 -3.44 0.61
C ASP A 99 -9.46 -4.46 -0.52
N LEU A 100 -8.58 -4.16 -1.49
CA LEU A 100 -8.21 -5.10 -2.56
C LEU A 100 -7.45 -6.32 -2.02
N LEU A 101 -6.61 -6.13 -1.01
CA LEU A 101 -5.94 -7.24 -0.34
C LEU A 101 -6.92 -8.11 0.44
N LEU A 102 -7.91 -7.52 1.11
CA LEU A 102 -8.96 -8.28 1.79
C LEU A 102 -9.81 -9.10 0.83
N GLN A 103 -10.04 -8.63 -0.41
CA GLN A 103 -10.71 -9.43 -1.44
C GLN A 103 -9.89 -10.68 -1.83
N ALA A 104 -8.58 -10.54 -2.02
CA ALA A 104 -7.71 -11.66 -2.36
C ALA A 104 -7.44 -12.60 -1.17
N PHE A 105 -7.54 -12.08 0.06
CA PHE A 105 -7.28 -12.79 1.31
C PHE A 105 -8.36 -12.49 2.38
N PRO A 106 -9.60 -12.99 2.22
CA PRO A 106 -10.69 -12.67 3.16
C PRO A 106 -10.40 -13.04 4.62
N TYR A 107 -9.56 -14.04 4.83
CA TYR A 107 -9.15 -14.51 6.16
C TYR A 107 -8.26 -13.53 6.95
N PHE A 108 -7.76 -12.46 6.32
CA PHE A 108 -7.09 -11.38 7.04
C PHE A 108 -8.03 -10.61 7.98
N GLU A 109 -9.34 -10.55 7.70
CA GLU A 109 -10.31 -9.92 8.61
C GLU A 109 -10.55 -10.74 9.87
N THR A 110 -10.58 -12.07 9.74
CA THR A 110 -10.91 -12.97 10.85
C THR A 110 -9.70 -13.33 11.71
N GLY A 111 -8.48 -13.11 11.20
CA GLY A 111 -7.24 -13.48 11.87
C GLY A 111 -6.98 -14.99 11.92
N ILE A 112 -7.83 -15.80 11.29
CA ILE A 112 -7.71 -17.26 11.25
C ILE A 112 -7.03 -17.64 9.93
N ASP A 113 -5.76 -18.04 9.98
CA ASP A 113 -5.07 -18.61 8.81
C ASP A 113 -5.69 -20.01 8.54
N PRO A 114 -6.31 -20.27 7.39
CA PRO A 114 -6.97 -21.56 7.11
C PRO A 114 -5.98 -22.70 6.79
N TYR A 115 -4.68 -22.47 6.98
CA TYR A 115 -3.58 -23.40 6.74
C TYR A 115 -2.70 -23.55 7.99
#